data_AF-A0A7X6UI08-F1
#
_entry.id   AF-A0A7X6UI08-F1
#
_cell.length_a   1.000
_cell.length_b   1.000
_cell.length_c   1.000
_cell.angle_alpha   90.00
_cell.angle_beta   90.00
_cell.angle_gamma   90.00
#
_symmetry.space_group_name_H-M   'P 1'
#
loop_
_entity.id
_entity.type
_entity.pdbx_description
1 polymer ?
#
loop_
_entity_poly.entity_id
_entity_poly.type
_entity_poly.pdbx_seq_one_letter_code
_entity_poly.pdbx_strand_id
1 'polypeptide(L)' 'MIKPDEIFLRYVALPATIRGLTVQDEEGKYNIYLNSRFTHESHTKTLQHELEHIEGNDFSKALHIKDIEK' A
#
# COMPACT_ATOMS: atom_id res chain seq x y z
N MET A 1 -17.20 0.93 8.82
CA MET A 1 -17.30 2.00 7.81
C MET A 1 -15.98 2.75 7.84
N ILE A 2 -15.07 2.49 6.91
CA ILE A 2 -13.81 3.23 6.78
C ILE A 2 -14.17 4.64 6.29
N LYS A 3 -13.72 5.68 6.97
CA LYS A 3 -13.96 7.04 6.47
C LYS A 3 -12.89 7.34 5.42
N PRO A 4 -13.25 7.89 4.25
CA PRO A 4 -12.27 8.25 3.21
C PRO A 4 -11.25 9.32 3.67
N ASP A 5 -11.54 10.02 4.77
CA ASP A 5 -10.62 10.98 5.41
C ASP A 5 -9.45 10.31 6.15
N GLU A 6 -9.50 8.99 6.32
CA GLU A 6 -8.51 8.22 7.06
C GLU A 6 -7.50 7.53 6.13
N ILE A 7 -7.58 7.72 4.81
CA ILE A 7 -6.67 7.11 3.82
C ILE A 7 -5.84 8.18 3.12
N PHE A 8 -4.52 8.11 3.28
CA PHE A 8 -3.54 9.01 2.69
C PHE A 8 -2.72 8.30 1.61
N LEU A 9 -2.88 8.72 0.35
CA LEU A 9 -2.08 8.21 -0.76
C LEU A 9 -0.86 9.10 -1.01
N ARG A 10 0.33 8.50 -1.05
CA ARG A 10 1.60 9.20 -1.30
C ARG A 10 2.42 8.49 -2.36
N TYR A 11 2.86 9.24 -3.37
CA TYR A 11 3.81 8.73 -4.36
C TYR A 11 5.22 9.06 -3.92
N VAL A 12 6.04 8.04 -3.72
CA VAL A 12 7.42 8.19 -3.22
C VAL A 12 8.37 7.37 -4.08
N ALA A 13 9.60 7.83 -4.25
CA ALA A 13 10.64 7.09 -4.95
C ALA A 13 11.19 6.00 -4.03
N LEU A 14 10.58 4.81 -4.07
CA LEU A 14 11.01 3.65 -3.30
C LEU A 14 12.00 2.79 -4.10
N PRO A 15 12.75 1.88 -3.43
CA PRO A 15 13.52 0.86 -4.12
C PRO A 15 12.65 0.11 -5.13
N ALA A 16 13.21 -0.25 -6.29
CA ALA A 16 12.46 -0.93 -7.37
C ALA A 16 11.90 -2.30 -6.95
N THR A 17 12.30 -2.83 -5.80
CA THR A 17 11.76 -4.06 -5.20
C THR A 17 10.43 -3.83 -4.49
N ILE A 18 10.11 -2.59 -4.11
CA ILE A 18 8.87 -2.23 -3.41
C ILE A 18 7.92 -1.58 -4.41
N ARG A 19 6.75 -2.20 -4.64
CA ARG A 19 5.71 -1.66 -5.54
C ARG A 19 4.80 -0.67 -4.80
N GLY A 20 4.47 -0.99 -3.55
CA GLY A 20 3.76 -0.13 -2.64
C GLY A 20 3.83 -0.66 -1.21
N LEU A 21 3.40 0.15 -0.26
CA LEU A 21 3.40 -0.15 1.17
C LEU A 21 2.21 0.52 1.82
N THR A 22 1.43 -0.22 2.62
CA THR A 22 0.40 0.35 3.48
C THR A 22 0.85 0.33 4.93
N VAL A 23 0.74 1.48 5.59
CA VAL A 23 1.09 1.66 7.01
C VAL A 23 -0.13 2.21 7.71
N GLN A 24 -0.60 1.54 8.76
CA GLN A 24 -1.59 2.11 9.66
C GLN A 24 -0.86 2.85 10.78
N ASP A 25 -1.27 4.09 11.03
CA ASP A 25 -0.77 4.92 12.13
C ASP A 25 -1.47 4.57 13.45
N GLU A 26 -0.91 5.01 14.59
CA GLU A 26 -1.48 4.80 15.93
C GLU A 26 -2.86 5.45 16.09
N GLU A 27 -3.15 6.48 15.29
CA GLU A 27 -4.47 7.12 15.20
C GLU A 27 -5.50 6.33 14.37
N GLY A 28 -5.12 5.18 13.78
CA GLY A 28 -5.98 4.37 12.91
C GLY A 28 -6.06 4.86 11.46
N LYS A 29 -5.25 5.86 11.07
CA LYS A 29 -5.15 6.39 9.70
C LYS A 29 -4.28 5.48 8.83
N TYR A 30 -4.74 5.17 7.63
CA TYR A 30 -4.03 4.36 6.64
C TYR A 30 -3.20 5.24 5.71
N ASN A 31 -1.91 5.01 5.63
CA ASN A 31 -1.00 5.66 4.70
C ASN A 31 -0.56 4.64 3.64
N ILE A 32 -0.94 4.88 2.39
CA ILE A 32 -0.57 4.06 1.23
C ILE A 32 0.53 4.78 0.48
N TYR A 33 1.69 4.15 0.40
CA TYR A 33 2.86 4.62 -0.34
C TYR A 33 2.98 3.83 -1.63
N LEU A 34 2.90 4.49 -2.78
CA LEU A 34 3.12 3.88 -4.09
C LEU A 34 4.48 4.28 -4.64
N ASN A 35 5.20 3.31 -5.21
CA ASN A 35 6.52 3.60 -5.76
C ASN A 35 6.42 4.33 -7.10
N SER A 36 6.68 5.63 -7.11
CA SER A 36 6.59 6.51 -8.29
C SER A 36 7.43 6.06 -9.51
N ARG A 37 8.32 5.07 -9.35
CA ARG A 37 9.14 4.50 -10.44
C ARG A 37 8.39 3.49 -11.32
N PHE A 38 7.23 3.01 -10.87
CA PHE A 38 6.39 2.08 -11.63
C PHE A 38 5.36 2.80 -12.50
N THR A 39 4.78 2.06 -13.45
CA THR A 39 3.71 2.56 -14.32
C THR A 39 2.39 2.73 -13.56
N HIS A 40 1.56 3.64 -14.07
CA HIS A 40 0.22 3.90 -13.53
C HIS A 40 -0.62 2.62 -13.41
N GLU A 41 -0.54 1.70 -14.38
CA GLU A 41 -1.27 0.43 -14.33
C GLU A 41 -0.81 -0.47 -13.16
N SER A 42 0.49 -0.48 -12.87
CA SER A 42 1.05 -1.19 -11.71
C SER A 42 0.62 -0.54 -10.40
N HIS A 43 0.54 0.79 -10.38
CA HIS A 43 0.02 1.56 -9.24
C HIS A 43 -1.44 1.26 -8.97
N THR A 44 -2.28 1.24 -10.00
CA THR A 44 -3.72 0.95 -9.84
C THR A 44 -3.94 -0.45 -9.28
N LYS A 45 -3.22 -1.46 -9.80
CA LYS A 45 -3.30 -2.83 -9.28
C LYS A 45 -2.83 -2.91 -7.82
N THR A 46 -1.70 -2.28 -7.50
CA THR A 46 -1.18 -2.25 -6.13
C THR A 46 -2.15 -1.55 -5.19
N LEU A 47 -2.65 -0.38 -5.56
CA LEU A 47 -3.61 0.39 -4.77
C LEU A 47 -4.91 -0.37 -4.52
N GLN A 48 -5.45 -1.03 -5.55
CA GLN A 48 -6.66 -1.83 -5.41
C GLN A 48 -6.46 -2.98 -4.42
N HIS A 49 -5.34 -3.69 -4.52
CA HIS A 49 -4.98 -4.72 -3.55
C HIS A 49 -4.89 -4.16 -2.13
N GLU A 50 -4.19 -3.03 -1.92
CA GLU A 50 -4.07 -2.42 -0.59
C GLU A 50 -5.42 -1.95 -0.03
N LEU A 51 -6.31 -1.42 -0.86
CA LEU A 51 -7.67 -1.02 -0.46
C LEU A 51 -8.52 -2.23 -0.06
N GLU A 52 -8.44 -3.34 -0.81
CA GLU A 52 -9.13 -4.59 -0.44
C GLU A 52 -8.64 -5.14 0.91
N HIS A 53 -7.35 -4.99 1.23
CA HIS A 53 -6.82 -5.33 2.55
C HIS A 53 -7.35 -4.43 3.67
N ILE A 54 -7.45 -3.12 3.43
CA ILE A 54 -8.01 -2.15 4.38
C ILE A 54 -9.49 -2.44 4.65
N GLU A 55 -10.29 -2.72 3.62
CA GLU A 55 -11.71 -3.06 3.79
C GLU A 55 -11.91 -4.44 4.44
N GLY A 56 -11.06 -5.41 4.10
CA GLY A 56 -11.10 -6.77 4.64
C GLY A 56 -10.49 -6.93 6.02
N ASN A 57 -9.85 -5.88 6.56
CA ASN A 57 -9.10 -5.91 7.82
C ASN A 57 -7.99 -7.01 7.85
N ASP A 58 -7.57 -7.49 6.68
CA ASP A 58 -6.62 -8.58 6.46
C ASP A 58 -5.23 -8.00 6.14
N PHE A 59 -4.65 -7.31 7.13
CA PHE A 59 -3.31 -6.70 7.02
C PHE A 59 -2.16 -7.72 7.02
N SER A 60 -2.46 -9.02 7.19
CA SER A 60 -1.44 -10.08 7.22
C SER A 60 -0.77 -10.34 5.86
N LYS A 61 -1.34 -9.88 4.76
CA LYS A 61 -0.83 -10.12 3.39
C LYS A 61 0.07 -9.02 2.84
N ALA A 62 0.23 -7.89 3.54
CA ALA A 62 1.23 -6.88 3.22
C ALA A 62 2.67 -7.43 3.27
N LEU A 63 2.87 -8.61 3.88
CA LEU A 63 4.09 -9.42 3.84
C LEU A 63 4.32 -10.18 2.51
N HIS A 64 3.84 -9.67 1.37
CA HIS A 64 4.47 -9.98 0.07
C HIS A 64 5.79 -9.20 -0.13
N ILE A 65 6.40 -8.75 0.98
CA ILE A 65 7.84 -8.59 1.23
C ILE A 65 8.57 -9.97 1.15
N LYS A 66 7.99 -10.99 0.52
CA LYS A 66 8.60 -12.33 0.40
C LYS A 66 9.47 -12.50 -0.85
N ASP A 67 9.60 -11.46 -1.67
CA ASP A 67 10.57 -11.41 -2.78
C ASP A 67 11.74 -10.44 -2.49
N ILE A 68 12.07 -10.22 -1.21
CA ILE A 68 13.24 -9.40 -0.81
C ILE A 68 14.54 -10.22 -0.67
N GLU A 69 14.54 -11.52 -0.96
CA GLU A 69 15.81 -12.26 -1.07
C GLU A 69 15.80 -13.25 -2.24
N LYS A 70 16.33 -12.80 -3.38
CA LYS A 70 17.42 -13.53 -4.07
C LYS A 70 18.22 -12.66 -5.03
#